data_AF-A0A662F9I8-F1
#
_entry.id   AF-A0A662F9I8-F1
#
_cell.length_a   1.000
_cell.length_b   1.000
_cell.length_c   1.000
_cell.angle_alpha   90.00
_cell.angle_beta   90.00
_cell.angle_gamma   90.00
#
_symmetry.space_group_name_H-M   'P 1'
#
loop_
_entity.id
_entity.type
_entity.pdbx_description
1 polymer ?
#
loop_
_entity_poly.entity_id
_entity_poly.type
_entity_poly.pdbx_seq_one_letter_code
_entity_poly.pdbx_strand_id
1 'polypeptide(L)' 'MEQQSTSVGDHKQGIFYKLKRFWHECRRVLKVTRKPTKEEFKLIVKVSGVGILIIGAIGFIIQMIKQLIG' A
#
# COMPACT_ATOMS: atom_id res chain seq x y z
N MET A 1 36.32 22.18 -36.09
CA MET A 1 36.28 21.88 -34.65
C MET A 1 34.81 21.82 -34.25
N GLU A 2 34.41 20.67 -33.70
CA GLU A 2 33.10 20.24 -33.17
C GLU A 2 31.86 20.23 -34.10
N GLN A 3 31.67 19.09 -34.75
CA GLN A 3 30.35 18.51 -34.98
C GLN A 3 29.89 17.77 -33.72
N GLN A 4 28.67 18.04 -33.24
CA GLN A 4 27.71 17.06 -32.70
C GLN A 4 26.35 17.78 -32.56
N SER A 5 25.43 17.72 -33.52
CA SER A 5 24.32 16.73 -33.57
C SER A 5 23.77 16.42 -32.16
N THR A 6 22.50 16.69 -31.80
CA THR A 6 21.33 16.06 -32.42
C THR A 6 20.01 16.67 -31.93
N SER A 7 19.07 16.80 -32.88
CA SER A 7 17.65 16.39 -32.80
C SER A 7 16.78 17.09 -31.75
N VAL A 8 16.00 18.13 -32.09
CA VAL A 8 14.70 18.05 -32.80
C VAL A 8 13.86 16.84 -32.38
N GLY A 9 12.73 17.14 -31.74
CA GLY A 9 11.53 16.32 -31.73
C GLY A 9 11.45 15.24 -30.65
N ASP A 10 10.68 15.53 -29.59
CA ASP A 10 9.48 14.74 -29.31
C ASP A 10 8.60 15.46 -28.28
N HIS A 11 7.70 16.32 -28.78
CA HIS A 11 6.52 16.80 -28.05
C HIS A 11 5.35 15.82 -28.25
N LYS A 12 5.60 14.52 -28.04
CA LYS A 12 4.59 13.51 -27.78
C LYS A 12 5.00 12.72 -26.54
N GLN A 13 5.37 13.45 -25.49
CA GLN A 13 5.51 12.91 -24.14
C GLN A 13 4.13 12.64 -23.55
N GLY A 14 3.42 11.69 -24.17
CA GLY A 14 2.19 11.14 -23.64
C GLY A 14 2.40 10.72 -22.20
N ILE A 15 1.33 10.82 -21.42
CA ILE A 15 1.21 10.49 -20.00
C ILE A 15 2.03 9.23 -19.59
N PHE A 16 2.19 8.29 -20.52
CA PHE A 16 3.06 7.11 -20.43
C PHE A 16 4.52 7.35 -20.03
N TYR A 17 5.22 8.34 -20.59
CA TYR A 17 6.63 8.59 -20.23
C TYR A 17 6.79 9.14 -18.82
N LYS A 18 5.84 10.00 -18.39
CA LYS A 18 5.77 10.48 -17.02
C LYS A 18 5.44 9.35 -16.06
N LEU A 19 4.42 8.53 -16.36
CA LEU A 19 4.04 7.37 -15.55
C LEU A 19 5.18 6.34 -15.42
N LYS A 20 5.95 6.13 -16.49
CA LYS A 20 7.10 5.22 -16.48
C LYS A 20 8.22 5.69 -15.54
N ARG A 21 8.49 7.00 -15.50
CA ARG A 21 9.41 7.58 -14.51
C ARG A 21 8.85 7.41 -13.09
N PHE A 22 7.60 7.83 -12.85
CA PHE A 22 6.98 7.70 -11.52
C PHE A 22 7.01 6.26 -11.01
N TRP A 23 6.72 5.27 -11.86
CA TRP A 23 6.79 3.86 -11.48
C TRP A 23 8.22 3.42 -11.11
N HIS A 24 9.22 3.93 -11.83
CA HIS A 24 10.63 3.70 -11.53
C HIS A 24 11.06 4.35 -10.20
N GLU A 25 10.61 5.57 -9.91
CA GLU A 25 10.83 6.24 -8.62
C GLU A 25 10.12 5.51 -7.46
N CYS A 26 8.84 5.15 -7.61
CA CYS A 26 8.09 4.38 -6.63
C CYS A 26 8.78 3.05 -6.29
N ARG A 27 9.37 2.38 -7.29
CA ARG A 27 10.10 1.12 -7.09
C ARG A 27 11.35 1.29 -6.22
N ARG A 28 12.04 2.44 -6.24
CA ARG A 28 13.14 2.71 -5.28
C ARG A 28 12.61 2.86 -3.86
N VAL A 29 11.50 3.57 -3.68
CA VAL A 29 10.88 3.80 -2.37
C VAL A 29 10.37 2.50 -1.75
N LEU A 30 9.65 1.68 -2.54
CA LEU A 30 9.17 0.36 -2.13
C LEU A 30 10.30 -0.65 -1.84
N LYS A 31 11.52 -0.37 -2.31
CA LYS A 31 12.71 -1.17 -2.02
C LYS A 31 13.44 -0.70 -0.75
N VAL A 32 13.27 0.57 -0.37
CA VAL A 32 13.76 1.16 0.89
C VAL A 32 12.91 0.73 2.07
N THR A 33 11.61 0.49 1.87
CA THR A 33 10.76 -0.06 2.93
C THR A 33 11.19 -1.49 3.28
N ARG A 34 11.45 -1.71 4.58
CA ARG A 34 11.84 -3.02 5.11
C ARG A 34 10.70 -4.00 4.87
N LYS A 35 10.94 -5.03 4.06
CA LYS A 35 9.97 -6.12 3.87
C LYS A 35 9.78 -6.80 5.24
N PRO A 36 8.57 -6.84 5.80
CA PRO A 36 8.36 -7.42 7.12
C PRO A 36 8.75 -8.89 7.10
N THR A 37 9.45 -9.34 8.15
CA THR A 37 9.77 -10.77 8.29
C THR A 37 8.48 -11.55 8.53
N LYS A 38 8.41 -12.81 8.09
CA LYS A 38 7.23 -13.67 8.27
C LYS A 38 6.80 -13.79 9.74
N GLU A 39 7.74 -13.66 10.67
CA GLU A 39 7.50 -13.67 12.11
C GLU A 39 6.83 -12.39 12.62
N GLU A 40 7.34 -11.21 12.21
CA GLU A 40 6.72 -9.91 12.53
C GLU A 40 5.29 -9.85 12.00
N PHE A 41 5.06 -10.33 10.77
CA PHE A 41 3.71 -10.37 10.19
C PHE A 41 2.76 -11.26 11.01
N LYS A 42 3.20 -12.46 11.41
CA LYS A 42 2.39 -13.35 12.25
C LYS A 42 2.08 -12.73 13.61
N LEU A 43 3.04 -12.03 14.22
CA LEU A 43 2.83 -11.34 15.48
C LEU A 43 1.77 -10.24 15.35
N ILE A 44 1.91 -9.38 14.34
CA ILE A 44 0.96 -8.29 14.06
C ILE A 44 -0.44 -8.86 13.80
N VAL A 45 -0.56 -9.85 12.92
CA VAL A 45 -1.84 -10.49 12.60
C VAL A 45 -2.46 -11.14 13.84
N LYS A 46 -1.67 -11.78 14.70
CA LYS A 46 -2.18 -12.39 15.94
C LYS A 46 -2.71 -11.32 16.90
N VAL A 47 -1.97 -10.24 17.12
CA VAL A 47 -2.37 -9.16 18.03
C VAL A 47 -3.58 -8.40 17.48
N SER A 48 -3.55 -8.00 16.21
CA SER A 48 -4.68 -7.33 15.55
C SER A 48 -5.91 -8.24 15.48
N GLY A 49 -5.73 -9.53 15.18
CA GLY A 49 -6.81 -10.50 15.13
C GLY A 49 -7.51 -10.67 16.48
N VAL A 50 -6.74 -10.75 17.58
CA VAL A 50 -7.29 -10.79 18.93
C VAL A 50 -8.06 -9.50 19.25
N GLY A 51 -7.51 -8.33 18.91
CA GLY A 51 -8.20 -7.05 19.12
C GLY A 51 -9.54 -6.96 18.37
N ILE A 52 -9.56 -7.32 17.09
CA ILE A 52 -10.77 -7.32 16.27
C ILE A 52 -11.82 -8.29 16.84
N LEU A 53 -11.39 -9.48 17.28
CA LEU A 53 -12.30 -10.48 17.84
C LEU A 53 -12.93 -9.99 19.14
N ILE A 54 -12.16 -9.36 20.04
CA ILE A 54 -12.68 -8.80 21.29
C ILE A 54 -13.69 -7.68 21.01
N ILE A 55 -13.33 -6.71 20.16
CA ILE A 55 -14.22 -5.59 19.83
C ILE A 55 -15.48 -6.09 19.13
N GLY A 56 -15.33 -7.03 18.19
CA GLY A 56 -16.45 -7.67 17.50
C GLY A 56 -17.36 -8.44 18.44
N ALA A 57 -16.80 -9.18 19.41
CA ALA A 57 -17.56 -9.90 20.41
C ALA A 57 -18.34 -8.95 21.33
N ILE A 58 -17.73 -7.85 21.78
CA ILE A 58 -18.41 -6.84 22.60
C ILE A 58 -19.58 -6.22 21.82
N GLY A 59 -19.34 -5.80 20.57
CA GLY A 59 -20.40 -5.27 19.70
C GLY A 59 -21.52 -6.30 19.45
N PHE A 60 -21.14 -7.57 19.24
CA PHE A 60 -22.07 -8.67 19.05
C PHE A 60 -22.94 -8.91 20.28
N ILE A 61 -22.36 -8.93 21.48
CA ILE A 61 -23.09 -9.10 22.76
C ILE A 61 -24.11 -7.97 22.94
N ILE A 62 -23.71 -6.71 22.71
CA ILE A 62 -24.60 -5.56 22.83
C ILE A 62 -25.77 -5.68 21.84
N GLN A 63 -25.50 -6.05 20.59
CA GLN A 63 -26.53 -6.22 19.57
C GLN A 63 -27.47 -7.39 19.90
N MET A 64 -26.93 -8.50 20.43
CA MET A 64 -27.70 -9.65 20.87
C MET A 64 -28.66 -9.30 22.00
N ILE A 65 -28.18 -8.59 23.02
CA ILE A 65 -29.02 -8.15 24.15
C ILE A 65 -30.13 -7.21 23.65
N LYS A 66 -29.79 -6.26 22.76
CA LYS A 66 -30.77 -5.36 22.14
C LYS A 66 -31.85 -6.11 21.36
N GLN A 67 -31.47 -7.16 20.64
CA GLN A 67 -32.40 -7.98 19.84
C GLN A 67 -33.25 -8.94 20.69
N LEU A 68 -32.81 -9.27 21.90
CA LEU A 68 -33.57 -10.14 22.82
C LEU A 68 -34.56 -9.35 23.68
N ILE A 69 -34.22 -8.10 24.04
CA ILE A 69 -35.05 -7.24 24.89
C ILE A 69 -36.05 -6.40 24.07
N GLY A 70 -35.71 -6.06 22.82
CA GLY A 70 -36.60 -5.40 21.86
C GLY A 70 -37.34 -6.42 21.00
#